data_AF-A0A2E8HG68-F1
#
_entry.id   AF-A0A2E8HG68-F1
#
_cell.length_a   1.000
_cell.length_b   1.000
_cell.length_c   1.000
_cell.angle_alpha   90.00
_cell.angle_beta   90.00
_cell.angle_gamma   90.00
#
_symmetry.space_group_name_H-M   'P 1'
#
loop_
_entity.id
_entity.type
_entity.pdbx_description
1 polymer ?
#
loop_
_entity_poly.entity_id
_entity_poly.type
_entity_poly.pdbx_seq_one_letter_code
_entity_poly.pdbx_strand_id
1 'polypeptide(L)'
;FATITRVDEDWVGLDHGIEADYSASEEPCLTTVYPLVFGHGIFAAAVRDLRLEGNRQENEKGMGGCRGGAVYFAKSRDLEVTGVEERDYYGEGLSFQMCRDVRILRCRFDDNTGNGLHPGAGSTNALFEGCVGSGNHKSGFFFCVRANHITVRGCTFTRNGSGISIGTRDCYNHIDTCAVEDNSGPGVLIRKSPAPTEVHSCLVSDCKIAGNATKGGRGQVEMVSDAHDLVFVDNEVAGSTQLRKAGFFVESSVRRVFLEGNRIAGCGPDVDASDTSLASERPFLECGYGSAPEGAFLHLPRLKPGG
;
A
#
# COMPACT_ATOMS: atom_id res chain seq x y z
N PHE A 1 20.70 4.34 1.25
CA PHE A 1 21.14 4.60 2.62
C PHE A 1 22.60 4.96 2.56
N ALA A 2 22.98 6.11 3.11
CA ALA A 2 24.38 6.53 3.17
C ALA A 2 25.09 5.84 4.34
N THR A 3 26.33 5.43 4.10
CA THR A 3 27.23 4.94 5.14
C THR A 3 27.96 6.15 5.72
N ILE A 4 28.02 6.23 7.05
CA ILE A 4 28.88 7.19 7.74
C ILE A 4 30.34 6.76 7.53
N THR A 5 31.13 7.61 6.87
CA THR A 5 32.54 7.32 6.54
C THR A 5 33.52 7.96 7.51
N ARG A 6 33.13 9.06 8.17
CA ARG A 6 33.90 9.73 9.24
C ARG A 6 32.99 10.55 10.14
N VAL A 7 33.43 10.76 11.38
CA VAL A 7 32.81 11.67 12.35
C VAL A 7 33.94 12.50 12.97
N ASP A 8 33.91 13.81 12.76
CA ASP A 8 34.90 14.79 13.21
C ASP A 8 34.19 15.94 13.95
N GLU A 9 34.11 15.89 15.28
CA GLU A 9 33.35 16.85 16.10
C GLU A 9 31.91 17.02 15.58
N ASP A 10 31.61 18.19 14.98
CA ASP A 10 30.31 18.56 14.43
C ASP A 10 30.14 18.19 12.93
N TRP A 11 31.12 17.51 12.34
CA TRP A 11 31.11 17.11 10.93
C TRP A 11 30.97 15.61 10.77
N VAL A 12 30.11 15.20 9.83
CA VAL A 12 29.96 13.80 9.43
C VAL A 12 30.20 13.67 7.94
N GLY A 13 31.07 12.73 7.55
CA GLY A 13 31.25 12.35 6.17
C GLY A 13 30.31 11.20 5.79
N LEU A 14 29.75 11.30 4.59
CA LEU A 14 28.90 10.28 3.99
C LEU A 14 29.57 9.74 2.72
N ASP A 15 29.33 8.46 2.42
CA ASP A 15 29.82 7.82 1.19
C ASP A 15 29.16 8.35 -0.09
N HIS A 16 28.00 9.00 0.03
CA HIS A 16 27.34 9.76 -1.04
C HIS A 16 26.50 10.92 -0.48
N GLY A 17 26.08 11.83 -1.38
CA GLY A 17 25.15 12.90 -1.04
C GLY A 17 23.78 12.37 -0.66
N ILE A 18 23.10 13.09 0.23
CA ILE A 18 21.72 12.80 0.62
C ILE A 18 20.74 13.12 -0.51
N GLU A 19 19.62 12.40 -0.56
CA GLU A 19 18.61 12.53 -1.62
C GLU A 19 17.46 13.50 -1.28
N ALA A 20 17.52 14.20 -0.14
CA ALA A 20 16.51 15.13 0.31
C ALA A 20 17.14 16.39 0.92
N ASP A 21 16.47 17.52 0.75
CA ASP A 21 16.84 18.76 1.42
C ASP A 21 16.62 18.64 2.93
N TYR A 22 17.41 19.39 3.69
CA TYR A 22 17.32 19.50 5.14
C TYR A 22 17.66 20.93 5.53
N SER A 23 17.07 21.40 6.63
CA SER A 23 17.39 22.70 7.21
C SER A 23 17.78 22.56 8.68
N ALA A 24 18.67 23.43 9.15
CA ALA A 24 19.06 23.44 10.57
C ALA A 24 17.86 23.71 11.51
N SER A 25 16.87 24.48 11.03
CA SER A 25 15.62 24.77 11.76
C SER A 25 14.71 23.55 11.97
N GLU A 26 14.95 22.46 11.23
CA GLU A 26 14.23 21.19 11.40
C GLU A 26 14.93 20.25 12.40
N GLU A 27 15.98 20.72 13.08
CA GLU A 27 16.76 19.94 14.06
C GLU A 27 17.17 18.55 13.52
N PRO A 28 17.87 18.50 12.37
CA PRO A 28 18.17 17.24 11.71
C PRO A 28 19.02 16.35 12.62
N CYS A 29 18.73 15.05 12.63
CA CYS A 29 19.47 14.08 13.42
C CYS A 29 20.09 12.99 12.54
N LEU A 30 21.28 12.56 12.90
CA LEU A 30 21.90 11.34 12.36
C LEU A 30 21.60 10.19 13.32
N THR A 31 21.21 9.04 12.77
CA THR A 31 20.89 7.85 13.54
C THR A 31 21.15 6.60 12.71
N THR A 32 21.46 5.51 13.39
CA THR A 32 21.73 4.21 12.77
C THR A 32 20.43 3.42 12.64
N VAL A 33 19.64 3.75 11.62
CA VAL A 33 18.41 3.02 11.25
C VAL A 33 18.56 2.45 9.84
N TYR A 34 18.20 1.19 9.64
CA TYR A 34 18.41 0.49 8.38
C TYR A 34 17.39 -0.63 8.16
N PRO A 35 17.08 -0.98 6.90
CA PRO A 35 16.33 -2.18 6.56
C PRO A 35 17.11 -3.45 6.96
N LEU A 36 16.41 -4.50 7.34
CA LEU A 36 16.99 -5.83 7.53
C LEU A 36 17.44 -6.45 6.20
N VAL A 37 16.68 -6.17 5.13
CA VAL A 37 17.05 -6.50 3.75
C VAL A 37 16.94 -5.25 2.89
N PHE A 38 18.02 -4.91 2.20
CA PHE A 38 18.08 -3.72 1.35
C PHE A 38 18.57 -4.05 -0.06
N GLY A 39 17.86 -3.55 -1.07
CA GLY A 39 18.30 -3.55 -2.46
C GLY A 39 18.10 -2.21 -3.13
N HIS A 40 19.08 -1.74 -3.89
CA HIS A 40 18.99 -0.48 -4.63
C HIS A 40 19.62 -0.61 -6.02
N GLY A 41 18.83 -0.34 -7.07
CA GLY A 41 19.31 -0.47 -8.45
C GLY A 41 19.57 -1.93 -8.89
N ILE A 42 18.94 -2.90 -8.23
CA ILE A 42 19.17 -4.33 -8.51
C ILE A 42 18.15 -4.88 -9.53
N PHE A 43 18.53 -5.98 -10.18
CA PHE A 43 17.73 -6.67 -11.19
C PHE A 43 17.83 -8.18 -11.02
N ALA A 44 16.74 -8.89 -11.34
CA ALA A 44 16.68 -10.36 -11.32
C ALA A 44 17.15 -10.94 -9.98
N ALA A 45 16.60 -10.39 -8.89
CA ALA A 45 16.98 -10.73 -7.53
C ALA A 45 15.82 -11.36 -6.78
N ALA A 46 16.14 -12.20 -5.80
CA ALA A 46 15.13 -12.88 -5.00
C ALA A 46 15.51 -12.95 -3.51
N VAL A 47 14.49 -12.86 -2.66
CA VAL A 47 14.56 -13.10 -1.21
C VAL A 47 13.55 -14.17 -0.87
N ARG A 48 13.99 -15.29 -0.28
CA ARG A 48 13.13 -16.46 -0.10
C ARG A 48 13.30 -17.12 1.26
N ASP A 49 12.19 -17.56 1.83
CA ASP A 49 12.13 -18.49 2.97
C ASP A 49 12.93 -18.00 4.19
N LEU A 50 12.76 -16.72 4.54
CA LEU A 50 13.42 -16.08 5.67
C LEU A 50 12.43 -15.68 6.76
N ARG A 51 12.92 -15.73 8.00
CA ARG A 51 12.27 -15.09 9.14
C ARG A 51 13.09 -13.88 9.59
N LEU A 52 12.42 -12.74 9.71
CA LEU A 52 12.99 -11.45 10.06
C LEU A 52 12.29 -10.91 11.32
N GLU A 53 13.07 -10.36 12.24
CA GLU A 53 12.59 -9.83 13.52
C GLU A 53 13.12 -8.42 13.71
N GLY A 54 12.21 -7.45 13.79
CA GLY A 54 12.54 -6.04 13.89
C GLY A 54 12.97 -5.61 15.28
N ASN A 55 12.51 -6.31 16.33
CA ASN A 55 12.86 -6.05 17.73
C ASN A 55 12.75 -4.55 18.10
N ARG A 56 11.59 -3.93 17.83
CA ARG A 56 11.44 -2.47 17.92
C ARG A 56 11.74 -1.89 19.30
N GLN A 57 11.60 -2.68 20.37
CA GLN A 57 11.84 -2.22 21.75
C GLN A 57 13.31 -1.85 21.99
N GLU A 58 14.22 -2.47 21.26
CA GLU A 58 15.67 -2.19 21.32
C GLU A 58 16.11 -1.11 20.31
N ASN A 59 15.17 -0.46 19.62
CA ASN A 59 15.45 0.57 18.63
C ASN A 59 14.94 1.93 19.13
N GLU A 60 15.84 2.88 19.36
CA GLU A 60 15.49 4.21 19.88
C GLU A 60 14.66 5.06 18.90
N LYS A 61 14.86 4.86 17.59
CA LYS A 61 14.21 5.63 16.52
C LYS A 61 13.64 4.72 15.45
N GLY A 62 12.42 5.05 15.02
CA GLY A 62 11.78 4.40 13.89
C GLY A 62 12.19 4.98 12.55
N MET A 63 12.01 4.18 11.50
CA MET A 63 12.27 4.57 10.11
C MET A 63 10.93 4.81 9.39
N GLY A 64 10.73 6.04 8.89
CA GLY A 64 9.48 6.46 8.22
C GLY A 64 9.64 6.77 6.73
N GLY A 65 8.62 7.42 6.15
CA GLY A 65 8.77 8.23 4.93
C GLY A 65 9.09 7.49 3.64
N CYS A 66 8.38 6.41 3.31
CA CYS A 66 8.56 5.64 2.06
C CYS A 66 9.97 5.03 1.87
N ARG A 67 10.82 5.09 2.89
CA ARG A 67 12.17 4.49 2.88
C ARG A 67 12.36 3.53 4.06
N GLY A 68 11.34 3.43 4.92
CA GLY A 68 11.39 2.81 6.24
C GLY A 68 10.91 1.36 6.32
N GLY A 69 11.23 0.52 5.35
CA GLY A 69 10.82 -0.90 5.35
C GLY A 69 11.86 -1.83 5.99
N ALA A 70 11.44 -2.86 6.72
CA ALA A 70 12.31 -3.98 7.13
C ALA A 70 12.87 -4.71 5.90
N VAL A 71 12.04 -4.95 4.90
CA VAL A 71 12.44 -5.38 3.56
C VAL A 71 12.22 -4.22 2.60
N TYR A 72 13.31 -3.65 2.09
CA TYR A 72 13.25 -2.42 1.30
C TYR A 72 13.98 -2.52 -0.05
N PHE A 73 13.27 -2.19 -1.12
CA PHE A 73 13.85 -2.08 -2.46
C PHE A 73 13.64 -0.69 -3.07
N ALA A 74 14.63 -0.18 -3.79
CA ALA A 74 14.51 1.09 -4.49
C ALA A 74 15.08 1.00 -5.90
N LYS A 75 14.42 1.64 -6.88
CA LYS A 75 14.91 1.77 -8.26
C LYS A 75 15.29 0.41 -8.88
N SER A 76 14.55 -0.64 -8.55
CA SER A 76 14.91 -2.05 -8.84
C SER A 76 13.84 -2.74 -9.70
N ARG A 77 14.16 -3.88 -10.32
CA ARG A 77 13.22 -4.58 -11.21
C ARG A 77 13.40 -6.09 -11.23
N ASP A 78 12.38 -6.80 -11.70
CA ASP A 78 12.38 -8.27 -11.79
C ASP A 78 12.72 -8.90 -10.44
N LEU A 79 11.94 -8.52 -9.44
CA LEU A 79 12.15 -8.92 -8.04
C LEU A 79 11.17 -10.01 -7.63
N GLU A 80 11.66 -10.97 -6.85
CA GLU A 80 10.80 -11.94 -6.18
C GLU A 80 11.05 -11.95 -4.66
N VAL A 81 9.98 -11.83 -3.88
CA VAL A 81 10.00 -12.08 -2.44
C VAL A 81 9.01 -13.19 -2.16
N THR A 82 9.46 -14.31 -1.61
CA THR A 82 8.60 -15.48 -1.41
C THR A 82 8.81 -16.12 -0.05
N GLY A 83 7.74 -16.45 0.67
CA GLY A 83 7.86 -17.20 1.93
C GLY A 83 8.61 -16.42 3.03
N VAL A 84 8.63 -15.09 2.96
CA VAL A 84 9.26 -14.24 3.98
C VAL A 84 8.25 -13.94 5.09
N GLU A 85 8.65 -14.18 6.32
CA GLU A 85 7.91 -13.82 7.53
C GLU A 85 8.69 -12.74 8.30
N GLU A 86 8.10 -11.56 8.40
CA GLU A 86 8.67 -10.40 9.09
C GLU A 86 7.70 -9.91 10.17
N ARG A 87 8.25 -9.44 11.29
CA ARG A 87 7.45 -8.81 12.34
C ARG A 87 8.20 -7.79 13.20
N ASP A 88 7.41 -6.98 13.90
CA ASP A 88 7.82 -6.09 15.00
C ASP A 88 8.89 -5.05 14.61
N TYR A 89 8.87 -4.58 13.36
CA TYR A 89 9.75 -3.52 12.91
C TYR A 89 9.27 -2.13 13.36
N TYR A 90 10.24 -1.30 13.76
CA TYR A 90 10.02 0.12 14.06
C TYR A 90 9.92 0.95 12.76
N GLY A 91 9.05 0.51 11.86
CA GLY A 91 8.79 1.13 10.58
C GLY A 91 7.71 0.35 9.85
N GLU A 92 7.85 0.22 8.54
CA GLU A 92 7.00 -0.60 7.68
C GLU A 92 7.60 -2.01 7.51
N GLY A 93 6.78 -3.02 7.24
CA GLY A 93 7.27 -4.36 6.99
C GLY A 93 8.01 -4.47 5.65
N LEU A 94 7.24 -4.51 4.56
CA LEU A 94 7.78 -4.47 3.20
C LEU A 94 7.47 -3.15 2.53
N SER A 95 8.48 -2.52 1.93
CA SER A 95 8.31 -1.30 1.15
C SER A 95 9.20 -1.31 -0.08
N PHE A 96 8.71 -0.82 -1.22
CA PHE A 96 9.57 -0.59 -2.37
C PHE A 96 9.20 0.66 -3.16
N GLN A 97 10.19 1.35 -3.72
CA GLN A 97 9.99 2.62 -4.42
C GLN A 97 10.59 2.55 -5.82
N MET A 98 9.89 3.11 -6.80
CA MET A 98 10.33 3.15 -8.20
C MET A 98 10.76 1.77 -8.71
N CYS A 99 10.00 0.73 -8.36
CA CYS A 99 10.28 -0.64 -8.79
C CYS A 99 9.29 -1.11 -9.85
N ARG A 100 9.70 -2.10 -10.66
CA ARG A 100 8.82 -2.74 -11.64
C ARG A 100 9.00 -4.24 -11.71
N ASP A 101 7.95 -4.92 -12.17
CA ASP A 101 7.98 -6.36 -12.40
C ASP A 101 8.34 -7.10 -11.09
N VAL A 102 7.55 -6.83 -10.04
CA VAL A 102 7.79 -7.33 -8.67
C VAL A 102 6.75 -8.40 -8.32
N ARG A 103 7.20 -9.52 -7.73
CA ARG A 103 6.32 -10.60 -7.23
C ARG A 103 6.57 -10.81 -5.74
N ILE A 104 5.53 -10.61 -4.93
CA ILE A 104 5.53 -10.85 -3.49
C ILE A 104 4.54 -11.97 -3.21
N LEU A 105 5.03 -13.15 -2.83
CA LEU A 105 4.25 -14.38 -2.82
C LEU A 105 4.31 -15.04 -1.45
N ARG A 106 3.16 -15.39 -0.87
CA ARG A 106 3.07 -16.16 0.38
C ARG A 106 3.94 -15.58 1.51
N CYS A 107 3.93 -14.26 1.67
CA CYS A 107 4.72 -13.55 2.69
C CYS A 107 3.83 -13.01 3.81
N ARG A 108 4.42 -12.74 4.97
CA ARG A 108 3.75 -12.21 6.16
C ARG A 108 4.54 -11.02 6.73
N PHE A 109 3.87 -9.90 6.98
CA PHE A 109 4.46 -8.66 7.51
C PHE A 109 3.57 -8.07 8.61
N ASP A 110 3.96 -8.27 9.86
CA ASP A 110 3.06 -8.16 11.01
C ASP A 110 3.57 -7.29 12.15
N ASP A 111 2.62 -6.78 12.94
CA ASP A 111 2.87 -6.06 14.21
C ASP A 111 3.82 -4.84 14.06
N ASN A 112 3.96 -4.31 12.83
CA ASN A 112 4.83 -3.19 12.54
C ASN A 112 4.20 -1.86 12.98
N THR A 113 5.04 -0.90 13.34
CA THR A 113 4.58 0.46 13.73
C THR A 113 4.07 1.28 12.53
N GLY A 114 4.35 0.84 11.30
CA GLY A 114 3.94 1.40 10.03
C GLY A 114 2.93 0.52 9.30
N ASN A 115 3.07 0.44 7.97
CA ASN A 115 2.26 -0.42 7.12
C ASN A 115 2.85 -1.85 7.07
N GLY A 116 2.04 -2.86 6.81
CA GLY A 116 2.53 -4.22 6.55
C GLY A 116 3.22 -4.31 5.19
N LEU A 117 2.46 -4.09 4.12
CA LEU A 117 2.94 -4.13 2.74
C LEU A 117 2.71 -2.79 2.04
N HIS A 118 3.76 -2.23 1.44
CA HIS A 118 3.75 -0.88 0.88
C HIS A 118 4.44 -0.82 -0.50
N PRO A 119 3.73 -1.12 -1.60
CA PRO A 119 4.16 -0.71 -2.93
C PRO A 119 4.17 0.83 -3.04
N GLY A 120 5.37 1.38 -3.12
CA GLY A 120 5.64 2.79 -3.01
C GLY A 120 5.74 3.55 -4.32
N ALA A 121 6.13 4.82 -4.17
CA ALA A 121 6.19 5.87 -5.17
C ALA A 121 6.65 5.41 -6.56
N GLY A 122 5.77 5.53 -7.54
CA GLY A 122 6.04 5.25 -8.95
C GLY A 122 6.33 3.78 -9.25
N SER A 123 5.96 2.84 -8.40
CA SER A 123 6.14 1.42 -8.72
C SER A 123 5.02 0.91 -9.61
N THR A 124 5.37 0.07 -10.59
CA THR A 124 4.46 -0.37 -11.66
C THR A 124 4.56 -1.87 -11.88
N ASN A 125 3.45 -2.54 -12.16
CA ASN A 125 3.43 -3.96 -12.51
C ASN A 125 3.95 -4.87 -11.39
N ALA A 126 3.18 -4.96 -10.30
CA ALA A 126 3.51 -5.83 -9.16
C ALA A 126 2.39 -6.82 -8.84
N LEU A 127 2.75 -8.03 -8.43
CA LEU A 127 1.83 -9.05 -7.94
C LEU A 127 2.08 -9.31 -6.47
N PHE A 128 1.03 -9.20 -5.67
CA PHE A 128 0.98 -9.71 -4.30
C PHE A 128 -0.01 -10.87 -4.27
N GLU A 129 0.45 -12.04 -3.87
CA GLU A 129 -0.40 -13.24 -3.87
C GLU A 129 -0.25 -14.04 -2.58
N GLY A 130 -1.36 -14.35 -1.92
CA GLY A 130 -1.36 -15.16 -0.70
C GLY A 130 -0.60 -14.54 0.47
N CYS A 131 -0.53 -13.20 0.53
CA CYS A 131 0.21 -12.49 1.57
C CYS A 131 -0.67 -12.14 2.78
N VAL A 132 -0.04 -11.94 3.93
CA VAL A 132 -0.70 -11.56 5.19
C VAL A 132 -0.09 -10.27 5.73
N GLY A 133 -0.94 -9.33 6.12
CA GLY A 133 -0.55 -8.17 6.92
C GLY A 133 -1.46 -8.02 8.12
N SER A 134 -0.95 -8.28 9.32
CA SER A 134 -1.75 -8.30 10.54
C SER A 134 -1.16 -7.49 11.68
N GLY A 135 -2.02 -6.79 12.42
CA GLY A 135 -1.61 -6.04 13.61
C GLY A 135 -0.74 -4.81 13.33
N ASN A 136 -0.60 -4.40 12.06
CA ASN A 136 0.19 -3.23 11.70
C ASN A 136 -0.55 -1.96 12.11
N HIS A 137 0.17 -1.01 12.70
CA HIS A 137 -0.45 0.20 13.26
C HIS A 137 -1.07 1.09 12.16
N LYS A 138 -0.51 1.09 10.95
CA LYS A 138 -1.12 1.75 9.77
C LYS A 138 -1.90 0.75 8.93
N SER A 139 -1.67 0.62 7.63
CA SER A 139 -2.47 -0.24 6.76
C SER A 139 -1.88 -1.64 6.70
N GLY A 140 -2.72 -2.67 6.54
CA GLY A 140 -2.24 -4.00 6.15
C GLY A 140 -1.56 -3.93 4.77
N PHE A 141 -2.18 -3.18 3.85
CA PHE A 141 -1.64 -2.87 2.53
C PHE A 141 -1.80 -1.39 2.21
N PHE A 142 -0.76 -0.74 1.69
CA PHE A 142 -0.80 0.66 1.29
C PHE A 142 -0.24 0.87 -0.12
N PHE A 143 -1.13 1.16 -1.08
CA PHE A 143 -0.72 1.77 -2.35
C PHE A 143 -0.45 3.25 -2.08
N CYS A 144 0.75 3.71 -2.43
CA CYS A 144 1.24 5.00 -1.97
C CYS A 144 1.04 6.15 -2.93
N VAL A 145 2.00 6.37 -3.83
CA VAL A 145 1.94 7.45 -4.80
C VAL A 145 2.24 6.91 -6.18
N ARG A 146 1.29 7.00 -7.12
CA ARG A 146 1.49 6.49 -8.49
C ARG A 146 1.84 5.00 -8.51
N ALA A 147 1.37 4.22 -7.54
CA ALA A 147 1.40 2.77 -7.60
C ALA A 147 0.32 2.31 -8.58
N ASN A 148 0.72 1.58 -9.64
CA ASN A 148 -0.18 1.27 -10.74
C ASN A 148 0.05 -0.11 -11.36
N HIS A 149 -1.00 -0.69 -11.94
CA HIS A 149 -0.96 -2.04 -12.53
C HIS A 149 -0.54 -3.09 -11.51
N ILE A 150 -1.01 -2.96 -10.27
CA ILE A 150 -0.70 -3.89 -9.18
C ILE A 150 -1.90 -4.79 -8.92
N THR A 151 -1.66 -6.09 -8.84
CA THR A 151 -2.66 -7.07 -8.37
C THR A 151 -2.37 -7.47 -6.93
N VAL A 152 -3.39 -7.45 -6.08
CA VAL A 152 -3.38 -8.00 -4.72
C VAL A 152 -4.41 -9.12 -4.69
N ARG A 153 -3.96 -10.38 -4.66
CA ARG A 153 -4.80 -11.56 -4.84
C ARG A 153 -4.72 -12.52 -3.66
N GLY A 154 -5.86 -12.95 -3.14
CA GLY A 154 -5.87 -14.01 -2.13
C GLY A 154 -5.15 -13.62 -0.83
N CYS A 155 -5.05 -12.33 -0.54
CA CYS A 155 -4.33 -11.81 0.62
C CYS A 155 -5.26 -11.61 1.82
N THR A 156 -4.69 -11.58 3.03
CA THR A 156 -5.43 -11.35 4.28
C THR A 156 -4.89 -10.12 5.01
N PHE A 157 -5.76 -9.16 5.31
CA PHE A 157 -5.42 -7.95 6.05
C PHE A 157 -6.33 -7.79 7.26
N THR A 158 -5.78 -8.01 8.46
CA THR A 158 -6.59 -8.02 9.69
C THR A 158 -5.96 -7.33 10.90
N ARG A 159 -6.79 -6.68 11.72
CA ARG A 159 -6.40 -5.96 12.95
C ARG A 159 -5.40 -4.83 12.71
N ASN A 160 -5.43 -4.20 11.53
CA ASN A 160 -4.58 -3.06 11.22
C ASN A 160 -5.29 -1.73 11.48
N GLY A 161 -4.56 -0.62 11.36
CA GLY A 161 -5.12 0.73 11.23
C GLY A 161 -6.16 0.84 10.11
N SER A 162 -5.86 0.40 8.90
CA SER A 162 -6.84 0.15 7.84
C SER A 162 -6.49 -1.14 7.10
N GLY A 163 -7.45 -1.78 6.44
CA GLY A 163 -7.16 -3.01 5.72
C GLY A 163 -6.23 -2.75 4.53
N ILE A 164 -6.80 -2.11 3.51
CA ILE A 164 -6.15 -1.69 2.28
C ILE A 164 -6.37 -0.18 2.12
N SER A 165 -5.30 0.58 1.92
CA SER A 165 -5.36 2.00 1.66
C SER A 165 -4.78 2.33 0.28
N ILE A 166 -5.51 3.11 -0.51
CA ILE A 166 -5.13 3.51 -1.88
C ILE A 166 -4.87 5.02 -1.90
N GLY A 167 -3.68 5.41 -2.34
CA GLY A 167 -3.13 6.75 -2.21
C GLY A 167 -3.03 7.54 -3.51
N THR A 168 -2.36 8.67 -3.44
CA THR A 168 -2.36 9.72 -4.46
C THR A 168 -1.84 9.25 -5.81
N ARG A 169 -2.55 9.53 -6.91
CA ARG A 169 -2.24 9.11 -8.30
C ARG A 169 -2.23 7.59 -8.52
N ASP A 170 -2.72 6.81 -7.58
CA ASP A 170 -2.77 5.36 -7.76
C ASP A 170 -3.90 5.00 -8.73
N CYS A 171 -3.60 4.12 -9.68
CA CYS A 171 -4.55 3.74 -10.72
C CYS A 171 -4.27 2.40 -11.37
N TYR A 172 -5.27 1.83 -12.05
CA TYR A 172 -5.16 0.54 -12.74
C TYR A 172 -4.77 -0.62 -11.82
N ASN A 173 -5.16 -0.55 -10.54
CA ASN A 173 -4.89 -1.60 -9.56
C ASN A 173 -6.09 -2.54 -9.42
N HIS A 174 -5.81 -3.81 -9.15
CA HIS A 174 -6.81 -4.86 -8.97
C HIS A 174 -6.63 -5.55 -7.61
N ILE A 175 -7.64 -5.46 -6.77
CA ILE A 175 -7.73 -6.18 -5.51
C ILE A 175 -8.75 -7.31 -5.71
N ASP A 176 -8.30 -8.55 -5.53
CA ASP A 176 -9.00 -9.75 -5.98
C ASP A 176 -9.02 -10.81 -4.88
N THR A 177 -10.18 -11.36 -4.56
CA THR A 177 -10.31 -12.52 -3.65
C THR A 177 -9.61 -12.32 -2.30
N CYS A 178 -9.58 -11.09 -1.77
CA CYS A 178 -8.92 -10.77 -0.51
C CYS A 178 -9.87 -10.85 0.69
N ALA A 179 -9.33 -11.22 1.85
CA ALA A 179 -10.02 -11.15 3.14
C ALA A 179 -9.53 -9.93 3.93
N VAL A 180 -10.42 -8.97 4.16
CA VAL A 180 -10.10 -7.69 4.80
C VAL A 180 -11.00 -7.52 6.01
N GLU A 181 -10.47 -7.85 7.19
CA GLU A 181 -11.29 -8.14 8.37
C GLU A 181 -10.81 -7.45 9.64
N ASP A 182 -11.75 -6.96 10.45
CA ASP A 182 -11.49 -6.47 11.82
C ASP A 182 -10.43 -5.37 11.92
N ASN A 183 -10.29 -4.53 10.88
CA ASN A 183 -9.41 -3.38 10.92
C ASN A 183 -10.06 -2.22 11.71
N SER A 184 -9.23 -1.43 12.38
CA SER A 184 -9.70 -0.34 13.24
C SER A 184 -10.34 0.82 12.45
N GLY A 185 -9.81 1.08 11.26
CA GLY A 185 -10.36 1.95 10.22
C GLY A 185 -11.07 1.16 9.12
N PRO A 186 -11.38 1.79 7.97
CA PRO A 186 -12.04 1.12 6.86
C PRO A 186 -11.28 -0.12 6.38
N GLY A 187 -12.03 -1.08 5.83
CA GLY A 187 -11.45 -2.24 5.16
C GLY A 187 -10.74 -1.80 3.88
N VAL A 188 -11.42 -1.04 3.03
CA VAL A 188 -10.81 -0.38 1.87
C VAL A 188 -10.97 1.13 2.01
N LEU A 189 -9.86 1.86 2.00
CA LEU A 189 -9.81 3.32 2.08
C LEU A 189 -9.20 3.91 0.81
N ILE A 190 -10.01 4.63 0.04
CA ILE A 190 -9.52 5.50 -1.04
C ILE A 190 -9.24 6.87 -0.41
N ARG A 191 -7.96 7.24 -0.34
CA ARG A 191 -7.52 8.41 0.44
C ARG A 191 -7.89 9.73 -0.23
N LYS A 192 -7.88 10.79 0.58
CA LYS A 192 -8.05 12.16 0.12
C LYS A 192 -6.88 12.56 -0.78
N SER A 193 -7.16 12.64 -2.08
CA SER A 193 -6.22 13.10 -3.10
C SER A 193 -7.01 13.97 -4.10
N PRO A 194 -6.74 15.28 -4.16
CA PRO A 194 -7.48 16.19 -5.04
C PRO A 194 -7.04 16.03 -6.49
N ALA A 195 -7.87 16.49 -7.43
CA ALA A 195 -7.50 16.59 -8.83
C ALA A 195 -6.24 17.46 -9.04
N PRO A 196 -5.30 17.10 -9.95
CA PRO A 196 -5.30 15.95 -10.87
C PRO A 196 -4.47 14.76 -10.32
N THR A 197 -4.54 14.54 -9.01
CA THR A 197 -3.76 13.52 -8.30
C THR A 197 -4.62 12.49 -7.60
N GLU A 198 -5.90 12.45 -7.96
CA GLU A 198 -6.91 11.56 -7.45
C GLU A 198 -6.62 10.08 -7.74
N VAL A 199 -7.23 9.20 -6.97
CA VAL A 199 -7.26 7.77 -7.24
C VAL A 199 -8.24 7.51 -8.36
N HIS A 200 -7.88 6.66 -9.32
CA HIS A 200 -8.84 6.26 -10.34
C HIS A 200 -8.60 4.89 -10.96
N SER A 201 -9.59 4.37 -11.68
CA SER A 201 -9.44 3.16 -12.51
C SER A 201 -9.00 1.92 -11.70
N CYS A 202 -9.58 1.72 -10.52
CA CYS A 202 -9.27 0.59 -9.65
C CYS A 202 -10.44 -0.38 -9.59
N LEU A 203 -10.13 -1.68 -9.55
CA LEU A 203 -11.09 -2.78 -9.43
C LEU A 203 -10.91 -3.48 -8.09
N VAL A 204 -12.00 -3.70 -7.38
CA VAL A 204 -12.08 -4.56 -6.20
C VAL A 204 -13.13 -5.64 -6.46
N SER A 205 -12.71 -6.89 -6.57
CA SER A 205 -13.60 -8.00 -6.90
C SER A 205 -13.46 -9.18 -5.95
N ASP A 206 -14.58 -9.87 -5.72
CA ASP A 206 -14.63 -11.16 -5.00
C ASP A 206 -14.02 -11.11 -3.59
N CYS A 207 -13.93 -9.92 -2.99
CA CYS A 207 -13.33 -9.75 -1.67
C CYS A 207 -14.37 -9.91 -0.55
N LYS A 208 -13.91 -10.40 0.59
CA LYS A 208 -14.63 -10.33 1.85
C LYS A 208 -14.13 -9.13 2.64
N ILE A 209 -15.00 -8.15 2.88
CA ILE A 209 -14.70 -6.90 3.59
C ILE A 209 -15.64 -6.82 4.80
N ALA A 210 -15.18 -7.28 5.96
CA ALA A 210 -16.06 -7.52 7.10
C ALA A 210 -15.51 -6.99 8.44
N GLY A 211 -16.39 -6.48 9.30
CA GLY A 211 -16.03 -6.11 10.67
C GLY A 211 -15.04 -4.95 10.80
N ASN A 212 -14.82 -4.19 9.73
CA ASN A 212 -13.90 -3.05 9.74
C ASN A 212 -14.56 -1.78 10.28
N ALA A 213 -13.79 -0.71 10.37
CA ALA A 213 -14.18 0.59 10.90
C ALA A 213 -14.62 0.54 12.37
N THR A 214 -13.94 -0.30 13.17
CA THR A 214 -14.29 -0.55 14.58
C THR A 214 -14.00 0.63 15.50
N LYS A 215 -13.02 1.47 15.17
CA LYS A 215 -12.63 2.66 15.93
C LYS A 215 -12.73 3.96 15.12
N GLY A 216 -12.51 3.90 13.81
CA GLY A 216 -12.50 5.05 12.92
C GLY A 216 -13.03 4.71 11.53
N GLY A 217 -13.36 5.74 10.75
CA GLY A 217 -13.95 5.59 9.41
C GLY A 217 -15.48 5.66 9.40
N ARG A 218 -16.01 5.77 8.18
CA ARG A 218 -17.46 5.93 7.91
C ARG A 218 -18.12 4.68 7.33
N GLY A 219 -17.35 3.74 6.79
CA GLY A 219 -17.88 2.49 6.25
C GLY A 219 -16.84 1.38 6.14
N GLN A 220 -17.31 0.21 5.71
CA GLN A 220 -16.44 -0.92 5.35
C GLN A 220 -15.52 -0.55 4.18
N VAL A 221 -16.08 0.17 3.21
CA VAL A 221 -15.36 0.84 2.14
C VAL A 221 -15.60 2.34 2.27
N GLU A 222 -14.53 3.13 2.25
CA GLU A 222 -14.59 4.59 2.35
C GLU A 222 -13.87 5.23 1.18
N MET A 223 -14.57 6.10 0.45
CA MET A 223 -14.08 6.83 -0.71
C MET A 223 -14.27 8.33 -0.51
N VAL A 224 -13.19 9.09 -0.68
CA VAL A 224 -13.19 10.54 -0.43
C VAL A 224 -12.46 11.31 -1.54
N SER A 225 -12.64 12.64 -1.55
CA SER A 225 -12.07 13.58 -2.51
C SER A 225 -12.52 13.32 -3.96
N ASP A 226 -11.68 13.59 -4.96
CA ASP A 226 -12.07 13.62 -6.37
C ASP A 226 -11.92 12.25 -7.07
N ALA A 227 -11.83 11.16 -6.29
CA ALA A 227 -11.59 9.82 -6.81
C ALA A 227 -12.68 9.39 -7.82
N HIS A 228 -12.30 8.57 -8.81
CA HIS A 228 -13.24 8.19 -9.86
C HIS A 228 -12.94 6.89 -10.60
N ASP A 229 -13.89 6.39 -11.39
CA ASP A 229 -13.74 5.13 -12.16
C ASP A 229 -13.36 3.96 -11.24
N LEU A 230 -14.06 3.85 -10.11
CA LEU A 230 -13.84 2.81 -9.11
C LEU A 230 -14.90 1.73 -9.29
N VAL A 231 -14.47 0.48 -9.36
CA VAL A 231 -15.35 -0.66 -9.66
C VAL A 231 -15.30 -1.66 -8.52
N PHE A 232 -16.46 -1.98 -7.96
CA PHE A 232 -16.62 -2.99 -6.91
C PHE A 232 -17.60 -4.06 -7.39
N VAL A 233 -17.12 -5.30 -7.52
CA VAL A 233 -17.89 -6.41 -8.11
C VAL A 233 -17.88 -7.62 -7.19
N ASP A 234 -19.06 -8.20 -6.94
CA ASP A 234 -19.23 -9.49 -6.26
C ASP A 234 -18.57 -9.58 -4.86
N ASN A 235 -18.37 -8.44 -4.18
CA ASN A 235 -17.79 -8.41 -2.84
C ASN A 235 -18.83 -8.77 -1.76
N GLU A 236 -18.37 -9.41 -0.69
CA GLU A 236 -19.13 -9.56 0.55
C GLU A 236 -18.74 -8.45 1.52
N VAL A 237 -19.67 -7.53 1.78
CA VAL A 237 -19.44 -6.37 2.64
C VAL A 237 -20.29 -6.48 3.90
N ALA A 238 -19.66 -6.72 5.04
CA ALA A 238 -20.36 -6.96 6.30
C ALA A 238 -19.96 -5.96 7.38
N GLY A 239 -20.90 -5.12 7.79
CA GLY A 239 -20.73 -4.16 8.87
C GLY A 239 -21.09 -4.72 10.25
N SER A 240 -21.19 -3.81 11.22
CA SER A 240 -21.74 -4.08 12.54
C SER A 240 -23.08 -3.36 12.70
N THR A 241 -24.13 -4.12 13.04
CA THR A 241 -25.47 -3.58 13.33
C THR A 241 -25.47 -2.64 14.53
N GLN A 242 -24.48 -2.76 15.43
CA GLN A 242 -24.31 -1.86 16.56
C GLN A 242 -23.66 -0.54 16.15
N LEU A 243 -22.62 -0.59 15.31
CA LEU A 243 -21.90 0.62 14.88
C LEU A 243 -22.65 1.40 13.80
N ARG A 244 -23.51 0.72 13.02
CA ARG A 244 -24.32 1.31 11.95
C ARG A 244 -23.49 2.23 11.05
N LYS A 245 -22.37 1.70 10.56
CA LYS A 245 -21.51 2.34 9.56
C LYS A 245 -21.94 1.89 8.17
N ALA A 246 -21.59 2.69 7.16
CA ALA A 246 -21.97 2.37 5.79
C ALA A 246 -21.31 1.07 5.31
N GLY A 247 -21.93 0.37 4.36
CA GLY A 247 -21.20 -0.63 3.56
C GLY A 247 -20.19 0.10 2.68
N PHE A 248 -20.70 0.98 1.84
CA PHE A 248 -19.93 1.92 1.04
C PHE A 248 -20.23 3.35 1.47
N PHE A 249 -19.23 4.06 1.99
CA PHE A 249 -19.29 5.51 2.16
C PHE A 249 -18.59 6.19 0.96
N VAL A 250 -19.30 7.09 0.28
CA VAL A 250 -18.82 7.79 -0.91
C VAL A 250 -19.06 9.30 -0.73
N GLU A 251 -17.98 10.06 -0.57
CA GLU A 251 -18.07 11.52 -0.52
C GLU A 251 -18.61 12.10 -1.83
N SER A 252 -19.35 13.21 -1.76
CA SER A 252 -20.06 13.78 -2.90
C SER A 252 -19.16 14.24 -4.07
N SER A 253 -17.88 14.48 -3.83
CA SER A 253 -16.89 14.80 -4.87
C SER A 253 -16.39 13.57 -5.64
N VAL A 254 -16.59 12.37 -5.09
CA VAL A 254 -16.24 11.10 -5.76
C VAL A 254 -17.26 10.85 -6.87
N ARG A 255 -16.80 10.37 -8.03
CA ARG A 255 -17.64 10.21 -9.24
C ARG A 255 -17.38 8.90 -9.95
N ARG A 256 -18.38 8.39 -10.69
CA ARG A 256 -18.25 7.16 -11.49
C ARG A 256 -17.83 5.93 -10.69
N VAL A 257 -18.44 5.74 -9.52
CA VAL A 257 -18.33 4.49 -8.75
C VAL A 257 -19.34 3.48 -9.28
N PHE A 258 -18.88 2.34 -9.77
CA PHE A 258 -19.74 1.26 -10.26
C PHE A 258 -19.79 0.12 -9.24
N LEU A 259 -21.01 -0.28 -8.87
CA LEU A 259 -21.27 -1.35 -7.91
C LEU A 259 -22.12 -2.44 -8.59
N GLU A 260 -21.64 -3.67 -8.64
CA GLU A 260 -22.32 -4.81 -9.26
C GLU A 260 -22.19 -6.06 -8.39
N GLY A 261 -23.28 -6.79 -8.15
CA GLY A 261 -23.25 -8.08 -7.44
C GLY A 261 -22.81 -8.06 -5.96
N ASN A 262 -22.43 -6.91 -5.39
CA ASN A 262 -21.99 -6.81 -4.01
C ASN A 262 -23.12 -7.18 -3.02
N ARG A 263 -22.81 -8.05 -2.07
CA ARG A 263 -23.72 -8.45 -0.98
C ARG A 263 -23.39 -7.65 0.27
N ILE A 264 -24.29 -6.77 0.69
CA ILE A 264 -24.10 -5.91 1.86
C ILE A 264 -24.98 -6.39 3.00
N ALA A 265 -24.40 -6.54 4.19
CA ALA A 265 -25.12 -6.98 5.38
C ALA A 265 -24.61 -6.27 6.64
N GLY A 266 -25.49 -6.08 7.63
CA GLY A 266 -25.10 -5.50 8.92
C GLY A 266 -24.60 -4.04 8.86
N CYS A 267 -24.83 -3.35 7.74
CA CYS A 267 -24.48 -1.95 7.52
C CYS A 267 -25.68 -1.03 7.76
N GLY A 268 -25.43 0.26 7.88
CA GLY A 268 -26.48 1.27 8.03
C GLY A 268 -25.98 2.66 7.68
N PRO A 269 -26.16 3.15 6.44
CA PRO A 269 -26.85 2.50 5.30
C PRO A 269 -25.99 1.45 4.60
N ASP A 270 -26.53 0.74 3.62
CA ASP A 270 -25.73 -0.13 2.76
C ASP A 270 -24.78 0.68 1.87
N VAL A 271 -25.29 1.75 1.26
CA VAL A 271 -24.53 2.73 0.47
C VAL A 271 -24.92 4.14 0.94
N ASP A 272 -23.94 4.91 1.38
CA ASP A 272 -24.03 6.34 1.67
C ASP A 272 -23.30 7.10 0.56
N ALA A 273 -24.04 7.51 -0.46
CA ALA A 273 -23.50 8.15 -1.65
C ALA A 273 -24.50 9.16 -2.22
N SER A 274 -24.00 10.15 -2.97
CA SER A 274 -24.85 10.96 -3.85
C SER A 274 -25.16 10.19 -5.13
N ASP A 275 -26.34 10.38 -5.71
CA ASP A 275 -26.71 9.78 -7.01
C ASP A 275 -25.73 10.15 -8.13
N THR A 276 -25.13 11.34 -8.07
CA THR A 276 -24.12 11.79 -9.06
C THR A 276 -22.77 11.10 -8.90
N SER A 277 -22.53 10.42 -7.78
CA SER A 277 -21.29 9.71 -7.51
C SER A 277 -21.27 8.32 -8.15
N LEU A 278 -22.43 7.71 -8.40
CA LEU A 278 -22.56 6.35 -8.91
C LEU A 278 -22.64 6.33 -10.44
N ALA A 279 -22.02 5.32 -11.06
CA ALA A 279 -22.13 5.02 -12.48
C ALA A 279 -23.19 3.95 -12.75
N SER A 280 -24.00 4.15 -13.80
CA SER A 280 -24.98 3.15 -14.27
C SER A 280 -24.37 2.08 -15.16
N GLU A 281 -23.22 2.36 -15.77
CA GLU A 281 -22.51 1.46 -16.68
C GLU A 281 -21.11 1.16 -16.13
N ARG A 282 -20.68 -0.09 -16.33
CA ARG A 282 -19.34 -0.52 -15.93
C ARG A 282 -18.30 0.14 -16.83
N PRO A 283 -17.33 0.89 -16.28
CA PRO A 283 -16.22 1.39 -17.09
C PRO A 283 -15.35 0.21 -17.54
N PHE A 284 -14.83 0.30 -18.78
CA PHE A 284 -13.79 -0.62 -19.24
C PHE A 284 -12.49 -0.29 -18.50
N LEU A 285 -11.97 -1.27 -17.74
CA LEU A 285 -10.73 -1.15 -17.00
C LEU A 285 -9.82 -2.33 -17.34
N GLU A 286 -8.66 -2.02 -17.94
CA GLU A 286 -7.56 -2.97 -18.04
C GLU A 286 -6.61 -2.69 -16.87
N CYS A 287 -6.69 -3.50 -15.82
CA CYS A 287 -6.00 -3.25 -14.55
C CYS A 287 -5.31 -4.50 -14.01
N GLY A 288 -4.34 -4.27 -13.12
CA GLY A 288 -3.61 -5.31 -12.42
C GLY A 288 -2.28 -5.71 -13.06
N TYR A 289 -1.63 -6.68 -12.43
CA TYR A 289 -0.38 -7.24 -12.87
C TYR A 289 -0.51 -7.86 -14.26
N GLY A 290 0.40 -7.52 -15.15
CA GLY A 290 0.43 -7.99 -16.54
C GLY A 290 -0.30 -7.11 -17.54
N SER A 291 -1.09 -6.12 -17.11
CA SER A 291 -1.79 -5.19 -18.03
C SER A 291 -1.05 -3.88 -18.27
N ALA A 292 0.13 -3.68 -17.66
CA ALA A 292 0.90 -2.45 -17.82
C ALA A 292 1.39 -2.27 -19.28
N PRO A 293 0.99 -1.20 -20.00
CA PRO A 293 1.50 -0.92 -21.33
C PRO A 293 2.98 -0.50 -21.26
N GLU A 294 3.70 -0.57 -22.38
CA GLU A 294 5.12 -0.19 -22.46
C GLU A 294 5.38 1.24 -21.92
N GLY A 295 4.45 2.16 -22.18
CA GLY A 295 4.51 3.54 -21.71
C GLY A 295 4.43 3.72 -20.20
N ALA A 296 3.87 2.74 -19.47
CA ALA A 296 3.71 2.82 -18.01
C ALA A 296 5.05 2.75 -17.26
N PHE A 297 6.13 2.37 -17.93
CA PHE A 297 7.45 2.20 -17.33
C PHE A 297 8.45 3.31 -17.66
N LEU A 298 8.03 4.36 -18.40
CA LEU A 298 8.96 5.38 -18.92
C LEU A 298 9.69 6.18 -17.84
N HIS A 299 9.10 6.31 -16.65
CA HIS A 299 9.71 7.00 -15.50
C HIS A 299 10.65 6.11 -14.69
N LEU A 300 10.71 4.81 -15.01
CA LEU A 300 11.54 3.84 -14.29
C LEU A 300 12.86 3.61 -15.02
N PRO A 301 13.92 3.21 -14.27
CA PRO A 301 15.22 2.96 -14.87
C PRO A 301 15.13 1.95 -16.03
N ARG A 302 15.61 2.36 -17.21
CA ARG A 302 15.94 1.42 -18.29
C ARG A 302 17.35 0.91 -17.99
N LEU A 303 17.53 -0.41 -17.84
CA LEU A 303 18.87 -0.97 -17.80
C LEU A 303 19.52 -0.75 -19.17
N LYS A 304 20.76 -0.26 -19.18
CA LYS A 304 21.64 -0.49 -20.32
C LYS A 304 21.94 -1.99 -20.36
N PRO A 305 21.79 -2.69 -21.49
CA PRO A 305 22.28 -4.06 -21.58
C PRO A 305 23.80 -4.08 -21.34
N GLY A 306 24.26 -4.82 -20.32
CA GLY A 306 25.68 -5.16 -20.13
C GLY A 306 26.54 -4.19 -19.28
N GLY A 307 26.15 -3.94 -18.03
CA GLY A 307 27.01 -3.31 -17.02
C GLY A 307 27.38 -4.28 -15.92
#